data_AF-A0A439CUZ9-F1
#
_entry.id   AF-A0A439CUZ9-F1
#
_cell.length_a   1.000
_cell.length_b   1.000
_cell.length_c   1.000
_cell.angle_alpha   90.00
_cell.angle_beta   90.00
_cell.angle_gamma   90.00
#
_symmetry.space_group_name_H-M   'P 1'
#
loop_
_entity.id
_entity.type
_entity.pdbx_description
1 polymer ?
#
loop_
_entity_poly.entity_id
_entity_poly.type
_entity_poly.pdbx_seq_one_letter_code
_entity_poly.pdbx_strand_id
1 'polypeptide(L)'
;MAGKELSRSYYAGNDPNREGEYKKTTPCEQADLPQSTLEPILLRVATQNGFKLRWDYEFLTCREDVDTGKVHSTIKDILSGEIVTVVSNYLCGADGAKSAVARELQLPFHDTPGGGLAVNVWFEADLSHLMAHSAGLIHMLIKPDTPQPDYCAIAITRQVKPFSEWVISMLAKPGVTEVTASQEELVEHVKGLIGDASVKVKVKGISTCPQHPPFNGLGSNTCIQDAYNLAWKIGYVRKGLASPSLLESFSAERQPVGRAVVRRTNKTGGIHAQLFALMGVFEPDLTKKRKILDRLDEDTEEGAEARAAFQRIIEDLDSERHGFGVEMNQVYESQAIWADDEPNPPPCFSNPDDADLHYLESTYPGFRLPHAWLRAANATPNDPMVSTHDLAGKGHFTIFTGIGGKAKWVEAADRVRKELLVEIPVYSIGGEDYRDVFYDWSRKKGINEKGAILVRPDRFVAWRCDGGKQGAEEYGDKLVKVMSRILGR
;
A
#
# COMPACT_ATOMS: atom_id res chain seq x y z
N MET A 1 27.53 -1.07 6.57
CA MET A 1 28.64 -0.35 5.87
C MET A 1 29.68 0.01 6.93
N ALA A 2 30.96 0.15 6.57
CA ALA A 2 32.06 0.25 7.54
C ALA A 2 32.13 1.58 8.35
N GLY A 3 31.17 2.49 8.19
CA GLY A 3 31.17 3.82 8.81
C GLY A 3 30.57 3.87 10.22
N LYS A 4 30.63 5.06 10.83
CA LYS A 4 29.98 5.37 12.12
C LYS A 4 28.46 5.39 11.95
N GLU A 5 27.74 4.68 12.82
CA GLU A 5 26.28 4.78 12.93
C GLU A 5 25.91 6.05 13.71
N LEU A 6 25.11 6.92 13.10
CA LEU A 6 24.64 8.16 13.73
C LEU A 6 23.27 8.03 14.39
N SER A 7 22.41 7.18 13.82
CA SER A 7 21.06 6.93 14.31
C SER A 7 20.54 5.61 13.78
N ARG A 8 19.63 5.01 14.54
CA ARG A 8 18.83 3.84 14.16
C ARG A 8 17.44 4.00 14.73
N SER A 9 16.43 3.69 13.91
CA SER A 9 15.03 3.77 14.30
C SER A 9 14.34 2.44 14.04
N TYR A 10 13.29 2.17 14.81
CA TYR A 10 12.38 1.07 14.51
C TYR A 10 11.58 1.36 13.24
N TYR A 11 10.96 0.32 12.67
CA TYR A 11 10.20 0.41 11.43
C TYR A 11 9.04 -0.59 11.45
N ALA A 12 7.90 -0.22 10.83
CA ALA A 12 6.75 -1.07 10.52
C ALA A 12 6.28 -1.98 11.68
N GLY A 13 6.10 -1.38 12.86
CA GLY A 13 5.56 -2.06 14.03
C GLY A 13 6.58 -2.80 14.90
N ASN A 14 7.87 -2.79 14.55
CA ASN A 14 8.92 -3.40 15.38
C ASN A 14 9.33 -2.54 16.60
N ASP A 15 8.73 -1.37 16.78
CA ASP A 15 8.87 -0.58 18.01
C ASP A 15 8.12 -1.32 19.14
N PRO A 16 8.78 -1.69 20.27
CA PRO A 16 8.13 -2.35 21.39
C PRO A 16 6.89 -1.62 21.93
N ASN A 17 6.81 -0.29 21.79
CA ASN A 17 5.64 0.48 22.23
C ASN A 17 4.45 0.37 21.26
N ARG A 18 4.69 -0.08 20.02
CA ARG A 18 3.69 -0.09 18.94
C ARG A 18 3.38 -1.49 18.40
N GLU A 19 4.20 -2.49 18.72
CA GLU A 19 4.01 -3.87 18.23
C GLU A 19 2.60 -4.42 18.50
N GLY A 20 2.03 -4.07 19.67
CA GLY A 20 0.67 -4.45 20.03
C GLY A 20 -0.42 -3.86 19.16
N GLU A 21 -0.23 -2.66 18.58
CA GLU A 21 -1.16 -2.03 17.63
C GLU A 21 -1.22 -2.86 16.35
N TYR A 22 -0.06 -3.15 15.74
CA TYR A 22 0.04 -3.90 14.49
C TYR A 22 -0.53 -5.31 14.62
N LYS A 23 -0.16 -6.04 15.69
CA LYS A 23 -0.63 -7.42 15.92
C LYS A 23 -2.14 -7.53 16.15
N LYS A 24 -2.80 -6.48 16.62
CA LYS A 24 -4.25 -6.48 16.91
C LYS A 24 -5.12 -6.09 15.72
N THR A 25 -4.55 -5.42 14.72
CA THR A 25 -5.29 -4.81 13.61
C THR A 25 -5.39 -5.68 12.36
N THR A 26 -4.46 -6.59 12.16
CA THR A 26 -4.43 -7.44 10.96
C THR A 26 -3.91 -8.84 11.31
N PRO A 27 -4.44 -9.90 10.67
CA PRO A 27 -3.88 -11.25 10.82
C PRO A 27 -2.58 -11.44 10.03
N CYS A 28 -2.20 -10.46 9.18
CA CYS A 28 -1.01 -10.52 8.33
C CYS A 28 0.19 -9.88 9.01
N GLU A 29 1.38 -10.43 8.73
CA GLU A 29 2.66 -9.83 9.09
C GLU A 29 3.21 -8.99 7.93
N GLN A 30 4.05 -8.02 8.27
CA GLN A 30 4.81 -7.25 7.28
C GLN A 30 5.86 -8.16 6.63
N ALA A 31 6.07 -8.00 5.32
CA ALA A 31 7.04 -8.80 4.57
C ALA A 31 7.86 -7.91 3.63
N ASP A 32 9.19 -8.02 3.70
CA ASP A 32 10.07 -7.49 2.66
C ASP A 32 10.18 -8.52 1.53
N LEU A 33 9.38 -8.32 0.48
CA LEU A 33 9.39 -9.17 -0.71
C LEU A 33 9.68 -8.32 -1.95
N PRO A 34 10.88 -8.44 -2.55
CA PRO A 34 11.22 -7.72 -3.77
C PRO A 34 10.24 -8.01 -4.91
N GLN A 35 9.94 -7.01 -5.74
CA GLN A 35 9.05 -7.14 -6.91
C GLN A 35 9.50 -8.28 -7.85
N SER A 36 10.81 -8.46 -8.04
CA SER A 36 11.38 -9.55 -8.83
C SER A 36 11.02 -10.96 -8.32
N THR A 37 10.57 -11.08 -7.07
CA THR A 37 10.05 -12.32 -6.49
C THR A 37 8.53 -12.33 -6.44
N LEU A 38 7.90 -11.21 -6.10
CA LEU A 38 6.44 -11.09 -6.01
C LEU A 38 5.75 -11.24 -7.38
N GLU A 39 6.22 -10.55 -8.41
CA GLU A 39 5.59 -10.54 -9.73
C GLU A 39 5.51 -11.95 -10.35
N PRO A 40 6.57 -12.78 -10.36
CA PRO A 40 6.47 -14.16 -10.82
C PRO A 40 5.44 -15.00 -10.05
N ILE A 41 5.27 -14.77 -8.75
CA ILE A 41 4.26 -15.47 -7.94
C ILE A 41 2.86 -15.08 -8.41
N LEU A 42 2.60 -13.78 -8.57
CA LEU A 42 1.31 -13.26 -9.03
C LEU A 42 0.99 -13.75 -10.45
N LEU A 43 1.94 -13.69 -11.36
CA LEU A 43 1.77 -14.14 -12.75
C LEU A 43 1.52 -15.65 -12.83
N ARG A 44 2.23 -16.45 -12.02
CA ARG A 44 1.99 -17.90 -11.94
C ARG A 44 0.56 -18.19 -11.49
N VAL A 45 0.09 -17.52 -10.43
CA VAL A 45 -1.29 -17.72 -9.93
C VAL A 45 -2.31 -17.25 -10.98
N ALA A 46 -2.11 -16.09 -11.62
CA ALA A 46 -3.02 -15.58 -12.63
C ALA A 46 -3.13 -16.52 -13.85
N THR A 47 -2.00 -16.98 -14.37
CA THR A 47 -1.95 -17.87 -15.55
C THR A 47 -2.53 -19.26 -15.25
N GLN A 48 -2.29 -19.82 -14.06
CA GLN A 48 -2.93 -21.05 -13.60
C GLN A 48 -4.46 -20.93 -13.49
N ASN A 49 -4.97 -19.72 -13.29
CA ASN A 49 -6.41 -19.41 -13.25
C ASN A 49 -6.95 -18.87 -14.59
N GLY A 50 -6.26 -19.15 -15.71
CA GLY A 50 -6.75 -18.89 -17.06
C GLY A 50 -6.46 -17.50 -17.62
N PHE A 51 -5.70 -16.66 -16.91
CA PHE A 51 -5.24 -15.37 -17.46
C PHE A 51 -4.23 -15.59 -18.58
N LYS A 52 -4.51 -15.03 -19.77
CA LYS A 52 -3.59 -15.12 -20.92
C LYS A 52 -2.60 -13.97 -20.86
N LEU A 53 -1.31 -14.31 -20.82
CA LEU A 53 -0.21 -13.36 -20.81
C LEU A 53 0.51 -13.37 -22.16
N ARG A 54 0.87 -12.19 -22.67
CA ARG A 54 1.73 -12.02 -23.84
C ARG A 54 2.80 -10.99 -23.51
N TRP A 55 4.06 -11.38 -23.69
CA TRP A 55 5.23 -10.52 -23.55
C TRP A 55 5.58 -9.90 -24.89
N ASP A 56 6.42 -8.87 -24.86
CA ASP A 56 6.96 -8.21 -26.07
C ASP A 56 5.88 -7.59 -26.99
N TYR A 57 4.78 -7.12 -26.38
CA TYR A 57 3.77 -6.31 -27.05
C TYR A 57 3.73 -4.89 -26.46
N GLU A 58 3.80 -3.89 -27.33
CA GLU A 58 3.72 -2.48 -26.98
C GLU A 58 2.32 -1.93 -27.28
N PHE A 59 1.73 -1.19 -26.34
CA PHE A 59 0.49 -0.45 -26.57
C PHE A 59 0.75 0.80 -27.41
N LEU A 60 -0.06 1.02 -28.45
CA LEU A 60 0.05 2.19 -29.32
C LEU A 60 -1.10 3.19 -29.11
N THR A 61 -2.35 2.75 -29.26
CA THR A 61 -3.54 3.62 -29.22
C THR A 61 -4.77 2.80 -28.82
N CYS A 62 -5.81 3.46 -28.34
CA CYS A 62 -7.12 2.85 -28.17
C CYS A 62 -8.23 3.78 -28.62
N ARG A 63 -9.33 3.19 -29.08
CA ARG A 63 -10.59 3.90 -29.31
C ARG A 63 -11.76 3.07 -28.78
N GLU A 64 -12.79 3.74 -28.31
CA GLU A 64 -14.07 3.11 -28.04
C GLU A 64 -14.92 3.11 -29.31
N ASP A 65 -15.47 1.96 -29.66
CA ASP A 65 -16.43 1.82 -30.74
C ASP A 65 -17.82 2.26 -30.23
N VAL A 66 -18.37 3.31 -30.85
CA VAL A 66 -19.59 3.98 -30.37
C VAL A 66 -20.82 3.08 -30.49
N ASP A 67 -20.87 2.21 -31.49
CA ASP A 67 -22.03 1.35 -31.73
C ASP A 67 -22.06 0.16 -30.76
N THR A 68 -20.90 -0.36 -30.39
CA THR A 68 -20.78 -1.58 -29.57
C THR A 68 -20.35 -1.33 -28.12
N GLY A 69 -19.83 -0.14 -27.80
CA GLY A 69 -19.22 0.19 -26.50
C GLY A 69 -17.95 -0.61 -26.19
N LYS A 70 -17.32 -1.21 -27.20
CA LYS A 70 -16.10 -2.02 -27.02
C LYS A 70 -14.85 -1.18 -27.24
N VAL A 71 -13.79 -1.52 -26.51
CA VAL A 71 -12.49 -0.88 -26.68
C VAL A 71 -11.69 -1.63 -27.73
N HIS A 72 -11.24 -0.91 -28.75
CA HIS A 72 -10.31 -1.37 -29.77
C HIS A 72 -8.92 -0.84 -29.44
N SER A 73 -8.05 -1.70 -28.89
CA SER A 73 -6.67 -1.38 -28.57
C SER A 73 -5.74 -1.85 -29.69
N THR A 74 -4.90 -0.96 -30.20
CA THR A 74 -3.87 -1.29 -31.18
C THR A 74 -2.56 -1.54 -30.44
N ILE A 75 -1.98 -2.71 -30.68
CA ILE A 75 -0.71 -3.13 -30.09
C ILE A 75 0.28 -3.53 -31.18
N LYS A 76 1.56 -3.40 -30.90
CA LYS A 76 2.65 -3.82 -31.78
C LYS A 76 3.40 -4.99 -31.16
N ASP A 77 3.53 -6.08 -31.92
CA ASP A 77 4.48 -7.14 -31.62
C ASP A 77 5.90 -6.61 -31.88
N ILE A 78 6.71 -6.53 -30.83
CA ILE A 78 8.06 -5.96 -30.92
C ILE A 78 8.99 -6.88 -31.73
N LEU A 79 8.76 -8.19 -31.70
CA LEU A 79 9.62 -9.17 -32.36
C LEU A 79 9.35 -9.25 -33.86
N SER A 80 8.08 -9.30 -34.25
CA SER A 80 7.69 -9.40 -35.67
C SER A 80 7.49 -8.04 -36.35
N GLY A 81 7.24 -6.99 -35.56
CA GLY A 81 6.83 -5.67 -36.05
C GLY A 81 5.36 -5.59 -36.46
N GLU A 82 4.61 -6.69 -36.35
CA GLU A 82 3.19 -6.75 -36.71
C GLU A 82 2.34 -5.86 -35.80
N ILE A 83 1.37 -5.16 -36.39
CA ILE A 83 0.40 -4.36 -35.66
C ILE A 83 -0.93 -5.11 -35.61
N VAL A 84 -1.43 -5.34 -34.41
CA VAL A 84 -2.64 -6.13 -34.15
C VAL A 84 -3.65 -5.29 -33.38
N THR A 85 -4.93 -5.48 -33.68
CA THR A 85 -6.03 -4.89 -32.90
C THR A 85 -6.63 -5.94 -31.96
N VAL A 86 -6.73 -5.60 -30.68
CA VAL A 86 -7.40 -6.37 -29.64
C VAL A 86 -8.70 -5.67 -29.29
N VAL A 87 -9.82 -6.40 -29.37
CA VAL A 87 -11.15 -5.91 -29.00
C VAL A 87 -11.50 -6.45 -27.62
N SER A 88 -11.76 -5.56 -26.66
CA SER A 88 -12.10 -5.89 -25.28
C SER A 88 -13.32 -5.10 -24.80
N ASN A 89 -13.91 -5.54 -23.69
CA ASN A 89 -14.98 -4.76 -23.03
C ASN A 89 -14.40 -3.64 -22.16
N TYR A 90 -13.18 -3.82 -21.67
CA TYR A 90 -12.48 -2.87 -20.82
C TYR A 90 -10.99 -2.88 -21.16
N LEU A 91 -10.33 -1.73 -20.98
CA LEU A 91 -8.88 -1.57 -21.01
C LEU A 91 -8.43 -1.06 -19.64
N CYS A 92 -7.51 -1.77 -19.00
CA CYS A 92 -6.91 -1.34 -17.73
C CYS A 92 -5.47 -0.85 -18.00
N GLY A 93 -5.21 0.44 -17.80
CA GLY A 93 -3.87 1.03 -17.91
C GLY A 93 -3.02 0.73 -16.66
N ALA A 94 -2.33 -0.40 -16.66
CA ALA A 94 -1.37 -0.79 -15.63
C ALA A 94 0.08 -0.73 -16.16
N ASP A 95 0.37 0.29 -16.97
CA ASP A 95 1.58 0.46 -17.79
C ASP A 95 2.63 1.41 -17.18
N GLY A 96 2.53 1.66 -15.87
CA GLY A 96 3.56 2.33 -15.08
C GLY A 96 3.53 3.87 -15.13
N ALA A 97 4.59 4.49 -14.59
CA ALA A 97 4.63 5.93 -14.32
C ALA A 97 4.53 6.83 -15.58
N LYS A 98 4.95 6.34 -16.75
CA LYS A 98 4.85 7.04 -18.04
C LYS A 98 3.73 6.50 -18.91
N SER A 99 2.61 6.14 -18.28
CA SER A 99 1.45 5.48 -18.88
C SER A 99 1.14 6.04 -20.28
N ALA A 100 1.24 5.18 -21.28
CA ALA A 100 0.81 5.46 -22.64
C ALA A 100 -0.72 5.50 -22.71
N VAL A 101 -1.42 4.65 -21.94
CA VAL A 101 -2.89 4.63 -21.88
C VAL A 101 -3.43 5.95 -21.35
N ALA A 102 -2.89 6.47 -20.24
CA ALA A 102 -3.35 7.72 -19.66
C ALA A 102 -3.09 8.93 -20.58
N ARG A 103 -1.98 8.93 -21.31
CA ARG A 103 -1.67 9.96 -22.32
C ARG A 103 -2.61 9.90 -23.52
N GLU A 104 -2.88 8.70 -24.02
CA GLU A 104 -3.81 8.49 -25.13
C GLU A 104 -5.22 8.99 -24.79
N LEU A 105 -5.69 8.70 -23.57
CA LEU A 105 -6.98 9.16 -23.06
C LEU A 105 -6.97 10.61 -22.56
N GLN A 106 -5.81 11.29 -22.62
CA GLN A 106 -5.62 12.67 -22.16
C GLN A 106 -6.14 12.89 -20.73
N LEU A 107 -5.89 11.92 -19.84
CA LEU A 107 -6.32 12.03 -18.46
C LEU A 107 -5.60 13.22 -17.79
N PRO A 108 -6.33 14.05 -17.00
CA PRO A 108 -5.72 15.20 -16.36
C PRO A 108 -4.77 14.77 -15.25
N PHE A 109 -3.55 15.30 -15.28
CA PHE A 109 -2.59 15.21 -14.19
C PHE A 109 -2.53 16.57 -13.50
N HIS A 110 -2.92 16.61 -12.23
CA HIS A 110 -3.02 17.87 -11.48
C HIS A 110 -1.71 18.32 -10.83
N ASP A 111 -0.73 17.41 -10.72
CA ASP A 111 0.55 17.66 -10.05
C ASP A 111 1.73 17.35 -10.99
N THR A 112 2.70 18.25 -11.04
CA THR A 112 3.97 18.02 -11.73
C THR A 112 4.84 17.07 -10.89
N PRO A 113 5.43 16.01 -11.47
CA PRO A 113 6.39 15.19 -10.74
C PRO A 113 7.49 16.04 -10.10
N GLY A 114 7.86 15.71 -8.86
CA GLY A 114 9.09 16.22 -8.28
C GLY A 114 10.28 15.91 -9.18
N GLY A 115 11.13 16.90 -9.43
CA GLY A 115 12.34 16.73 -10.23
C GLY A 115 13.41 15.94 -9.48
N GLY A 116 14.17 15.13 -10.22
CA GLY A 116 15.36 14.45 -9.71
C GLY A 116 15.62 13.12 -10.42
N LEU A 117 16.77 12.50 -10.13
CA LEU A 117 17.21 11.26 -10.76
C LEU A 117 17.80 10.33 -9.69
N ALA A 118 17.44 9.06 -9.74
CA ALA A 118 18.07 8.03 -8.92
C ALA A 118 18.82 7.03 -9.81
N VAL A 119 20.04 6.68 -9.40
CA VAL A 119 20.84 5.62 -10.01
C VAL A 119 20.86 4.42 -9.08
N ASN A 120 20.35 3.29 -9.53
CA ASN A 120 20.31 2.05 -8.76
C ASN A 120 21.38 1.10 -9.26
N VAL A 121 22.25 0.63 -8.37
CA VAL A 121 23.23 -0.41 -8.64
C VAL A 121 22.86 -1.65 -7.82
N TRP A 122 22.52 -2.73 -8.51
CA TRP A 122 22.21 -4.04 -7.92
C TRP A 122 23.43 -4.96 -8.03
N PHE A 123 23.88 -5.53 -6.91
CA PHE A 123 25.10 -6.31 -6.86
C PHE A 123 25.07 -7.43 -5.81
N GLU A 124 25.98 -8.39 -5.98
CA GLU A 124 26.32 -9.46 -5.03
C GLU A 124 27.60 -9.06 -4.30
N ALA A 125 27.57 -9.10 -2.98
CA ALA A 125 28.70 -8.87 -2.09
C ALA A 125 28.37 -9.46 -0.71
N ASP A 126 29.29 -10.23 -0.14
CA ASP A 126 29.18 -10.69 1.26
C ASP A 126 29.57 -9.54 2.19
N LEU A 127 28.56 -8.98 2.87
CA LEU A 127 28.73 -7.93 3.87
C LEU A 127 28.40 -8.43 5.28
N SER A 128 28.38 -9.75 5.51
CA SER A 128 28.00 -10.35 6.79
C SER A 128 28.82 -9.80 7.97
N HIS A 129 30.13 -9.61 7.79
CA HIS A 129 31.02 -9.04 8.82
C HIS A 129 30.74 -7.57 9.14
N LEU A 130 30.12 -6.82 8.23
CA LEU A 130 29.74 -5.41 8.44
C LEU A 130 28.30 -5.24 8.92
N MET A 131 27.43 -6.22 8.65
CA MET A 131 25.98 -6.08 8.77
C MET A 131 25.33 -6.99 9.80
N ALA A 132 26.01 -8.02 10.30
CA ALA A 132 25.45 -8.99 11.26
C ALA A 132 24.89 -8.35 12.54
N HIS A 133 25.44 -7.21 12.97
CA HIS A 133 25.01 -6.48 14.18
C HIS A 133 24.28 -5.16 13.88
N SER A 134 24.11 -4.83 12.59
CA SER A 134 23.51 -3.58 12.11
C SER A 134 22.47 -3.82 11.02
N ALA A 135 21.85 -4.99 11.04
CA ALA A 135 20.79 -5.35 10.12
C ALA A 135 19.65 -4.31 10.20
N GLY A 136 19.26 -3.81 9.04
CA GLY A 136 18.19 -2.84 8.86
C GLY A 136 17.62 -2.99 7.46
N LEU A 137 16.36 -2.58 7.27
CA LEU A 137 15.72 -2.63 5.96
C LEU A 137 16.38 -1.65 4.98
N ILE A 138 16.71 -0.45 5.47
CA ILE A 138 17.30 0.65 4.72
C ILE A 138 18.43 1.27 5.55
N HIS A 139 19.56 1.56 4.90
CA HIS A 139 20.64 2.37 5.47
C HIS A 139 20.90 3.58 4.58
N MET A 140 20.88 4.77 5.18
CA MET A 140 21.23 6.01 4.51
C MET A 140 22.70 6.32 4.75
N LEU A 141 23.42 6.65 3.68
CA LEU A 141 24.86 6.74 3.64
C LEU A 141 25.28 8.13 3.18
N ILE A 142 26.14 8.75 3.97
CA ILE A 142 26.78 10.01 3.67
C ILE A 142 28.30 9.82 3.73
N LYS A 143 29.00 10.47 2.80
CA LYS A 143 30.45 10.57 2.82
C LYS A 143 30.86 12.04 3.00
N PRO A 144 31.31 12.43 4.21
CA PRO A 144 31.86 13.76 4.42
C PRO A 144 33.29 13.90 3.88
N ASP A 145 34.01 12.78 3.81
CA ASP A 145 35.43 12.59 3.44
C ASP A 145 35.88 13.16 2.12
N THR A 146 34.94 13.10 1.18
CA THR A 146 35.25 13.00 -0.22
C THR A 146 34.20 13.77 -0.99
N PRO A 147 34.59 14.56 -2.01
CA PRO A 147 33.63 15.18 -2.91
C PRO A 147 32.70 14.11 -3.48
N GLN A 148 31.39 14.37 -3.39
CA GLN A 148 30.40 13.47 -3.95
C GLN A 148 30.04 13.89 -5.38
N PRO A 149 29.92 12.93 -6.32
CA PRO A 149 29.52 13.22 -7.67
C PRO A 149 28.07 13.75 -7.72
N ASP A 150 27.71 14.43 -8.80
CA ASP A 150 26.39 15.06 -8.92
C ASP A 150 25.24 14.06 -8.96
N TYR A 151 25.51 12.82 -9.38
CA TYR A 151 24.54 11.73 -9.35
C TYR A 151 24.36 11.07 -7.96
N CYS A 152 25.11 11.51 -6.94
CA CYS A 152 25.03 10.93 -5.59
C CYS A 152 25.15 12.02 -4.50
N ALA A 153 24.08 12.76 -4.24
CA ALA A 153 23.96 13.58 -3.03
C ALA A 153 23.90 12.72 -1.77
N ILE A 154 23.09 11.66 -1.82
CA ILE A 154 22.94 10.67 -0.76
C ILE A 154 22.81 9.28 -1.37
N ALA A 155 23.39 8.28 -0.72
CA ALA A 155 23.20 6.89 -1.11
C ALA A 155 22.29 6.18 -0.09
N ILE A 156 21.34 5.42 -0.59
CA ILE A 156 20.41 4.61 0.19
C ILE A 156 20.70 3.17 -0.18
N THR A 157 21.10 2.36 0.79
CA THR A 157 21.30 0.93 0.56
C THR A 157 20.21 0.11 1.22
N ARG A 158 19.83 -0.98 0.55
CA ARG A 158 18.97 -2.00 1.13
C ARG A 158 19.48 -3.39 0.76
N GLN A 159 19.19 -4.34 1.63
CA GLN A 159 19.43 -5.75 1.34
C GLN A 159 18.31 -6.31 0.45
N VAL A 160 18.69 -7.19 -0.48
CA VAL A 160 17.79 -8.05 -1.27
C VAL A 160 17.83 -9.47 -0.70
N LYS A 161 19.02 -9.96 -0.38
CA LYS A 161 19.23 -11.22 0.36
C LYS A 161 20.24 -10.97 1.48
N PRO A 162 19.84 -11.10 2.75
CA PRO A 162 20.75 -10.96 3.88
C PRO A 162 21.83 -12.06 3.84
N PHE A 163 23.13 -11.78 3.86
CA PHE A 163 23.85 -10.50 3.70
C PHE A 163 24.68 -10.47 2.41
N SER A 164 24.19 -11.14 1.36
CA SER A 164 24.94 -11.46 0.14
C SER A 164 24.51 -10.66 -1.10
N GLU A 165 23.34 -10.03 -1.10
CA GLU A 165 22.78 -9.36 -2.28
C GLU A 165 22.14 -8.02 -1.89
N TRP A 166 22.50 -6.96 -2.61
CA TRP A 166 22.28 -5.58 -2.19
C TRP A 166 21.89 -4.68 -3.36
N VAL A 167 21.16 -3.61 -3.05
CA VAL A 167 20.96 -2.48 -3.95
C VAL A 167 21.46 -1.22 -3.26
N ILE A 168 22.21 -0.40 -4.00
CA ILE A 168 22.53 0.98 -3.60
C ILE A 168 21.85 1.92 -4.60
N SER A 169 20.95 2.75 -4.08
CA SER A 169 20.26 3.82 -4.78
C SER A 169 20.94 5.14 -4.47
N MET A 170 21.61 5.73 -5.45
CA MET A 170 22.24 7.03 -5.35
C MET A 170 21.24 8.09 -5.83
N LEU A 171 20.82 8.97 -4.94
CA LEU A 171 19.95 10.09 -5.27
C LEU A 171 20.79 11.25 -5.76
N ALA A 172 20.50 11.76 -6.95
CA ALA A 172 21.24 12.86 -7.54
C ALA A 172 20.99 14.19 -6.80
N LYS A 173 21.91 15.14 -6.97
CA LYS A 173 21.74 16.52 -6.48
C LYS A 173 20.56 17.19 -7.20
N PRO A 174 19.87 18.15 -6.55
CA PRO A 174 18.78 18.88 -7.19
C PRO A 174 19.20 19.48 -8.55
N GLY A 175 18.36 19.31 -9.57
CA GLY A 175 18.59 19.81 -10.93
C GLY A 175 19.32 18.86 -11.87
N VAL A 176 19.85 17.74 -11.38
CA VAL A 176 20.49 16.71 -12.22
C VAL A 176 19.42 15.82 -12.85
N THR A 177 19.40 15.77 -14.18
CA THR A 177 18.41 14.99 -14.95
C THR A 177 19.02 13.85 -15.74
N GLU A 178 20.34 13.82 -15.90
CA GLU A 178 21.07 12.78 -16.64
C GLU A 178 22.35 12.39 -15.89
N VAL A 179 22.78 11.13 -16.07
CA VAL A 179 24.04 10.60 -15.52
C VAL A 179 24.96 10.27 -16.68
N THR A 180 26.15 10.89 -16.68
CA THR A 180 27.19 10.68 -17.69
C THR A 180 28.28 9.71 -17.25
N ALA A 181 28.24 9.26 -15.98
CA ALA A 181 29.22 8.33 -15.43
C ALA A 181 29.18 6.96 -16.12
N SER A 182 30.36 6.41 -16.38
CA SER A 182 30.55 5.04 -16.86
C SER A 182 30.14 3.99 -15.82
N GLN A 183 29.91 2.76 -16.27
CA GLN A 183 29.58 1.66 -15.35
C GLN A 183 30.72 1.42 -14.35
N GLU A 184 31.97 1.51 -14.80
CA GLU A 184 33.16 1.34 -13.97
C GLU A 184 33.23 2.39 -12.85
N GLU A 185 32.93 3.66 -13.16
CA GLU A 185 32.90 4.74 -12.17
C GLU A 185 31.80 4.53 -11.12
N LEU A 186 30.61 4.10 -11.54
CA LEU A 186 29.50 3.79 -10.62
C LEU A 186 29.86 2.63 -9.67
N VAL A 187 30.52 1.59 -10.19
CA VAL A 187 30.96 0.44 -9.40
C VAL A 187 32.03 0.83 -8.40
N GLU A 188 33.00 1.65 -8.81
CA GLU A 188 34.05 2.12 -7.91
C GLU A 188 33.48 3.02 -6.82
N HIS A 189 32.50 3.86 -7.16
CA HIS A 189 31.77 4.65 -6.18
C HIS A 189 31.01 3.77 -5.16
N VAL A 190 30.35 2.70 -5.63
CA VAL A 190 29.69 1.70 -4.76
C VAL A 190 30.67 1.03 -3.80
N LYS A 191 31.84 0.57 -4.25
CA LYS A 191 32.87 0.02 -3.35
C LYS A 191 33.31 1.07 -2.33
N GLY A 192 33.47 2.31 -2.79
CA GLY A 192 33.72 3.45 -1.93
C GLY A 192 32.67 3.56 -0.83
N LEU A 193 31.37 3.55 -1.17
CA LEU A 193 30.27 3.63 -0.22
C LEU A 193 30.29 2.49 0.80
N ILE A 194 30.67 1.27 0.40
CA ILE A 194 30.83 0.13 1.31
C ILE A 194 31.86 0.42 2.39
N GLY A 195 32.95 1.06 2.00
CA GLY A 195 34.02 1.48 2.91
C GLY A 195 34.98 0.35 3.30
N ASP A 196 34.95 -0.77 2.58
CA ASP A 196 35.84 -1.91 2.79
C ASP A 196 36.36 -2.42 1.44
N ALA A 197 37.66 -2.22 1.19
CA ALA A 197 38.32 -2.60 -0.06
C ALA A 197 38.49 -4.12 -0.23
N SER A 198 38.31 -4.92 0.83
CA SER A 198 38.40 -6.38 0.77
C SER A 198 37.12 -7.01 0.17
N VAL A 199 36.01 -6.26 0.16
CA VAL A 199 34.73 -6.74 -0.34
C VAL A 199 34.76 -6.89 -1.86
N LYS A 200 34.46 -8.10 -2.32
CA LYS A 200 34.29 -8.40 -3.75
C LYS A 200 32.86 -8.06 -4.18
N VAL A 201 32.74 -7.07 -5.06
CA VAL A 201 31.45 -6.64 -5.63
C VAL A 201 31.28 -7.22 -7.02
N LYS A 202 30.17 -7.92 -7.25
CA LYS A 202 29.75 -8.41 -8.57
C LYS A 202 28.42 -7.78 -8.96
N VAL A 203 28.44 -6.89 -9.95
CA VAL A 203 27.23 -6.20 -10.43
C VAL A 203 26.31 -7.16 -11.16
N LYS A 204 25.00 -7.01 -10.92
CA LYS A 204 23.92 -7.71 -11.61
C LYS A 204 23.14 -6.80 -12.55
N GLY A 205 23.01 -5.53 -12.21
CA GLY A 205 22.33 -4.55 -13.05
C GLY A 205 22.52 -3.12 -12.56
N ILE A 206 22.38 -2.18 -13.50
CA ILE A 206 22.39 -0.74 -13.25
C ILE A 206 21.16 -0.17 -13.95
N SER A 207 20.39 0.66 -13.25
CA SER A 207 19.24 1.34 -13.82
C SER A 207 19.14 2.78 -13.34
N THR A 208 18.55 3.63 -14.16
CA THR A 208 18.20 5.00 -13.80
C THR A 208 16.68 5.16 -13.82
N CYS A 209 16.14 5.92 -12.87
CA CYS A 209 14.73 6.27 -12.87
C CYS A 209 14.53 7.73 -12.46
N PRO A 210 13.51 8.42 -13.01
CA PRO A 210 13.06 9.69 -12.46
C PRO A 210 12.82 9.52 -10.96
N GLN A 211 13.32 10.45 -10.17
CA GLN A 211 13.18 10.43 -8.73
C GLN A 211 11.72 10.69 -8.38
N HIS A 212 10.99 9.61 -8.15
CA HIS A 212 9.84 9.64 -7.27
C HIS A 212 10.38 9.28 -5.89
N PRO A 213 10.23 10.13 -4.87
CA PRO A 213 10.78 9.81 -3.57
C PRO A 213 10.16 8.48 -3.09
N PRO A 214 10.95 7.40 -2.87
CA PRO A 214 10.40 6.11 -2.47
C PRO A 214 9.97 6.09 -0.99
N PHE A 215 9.85 7.26 -0.38
CA PHE A 215 9.49 7.42 1.02
C PHE A 215 8.18 6.70 1.31
N ASN A 216 8.13 6.08 2.48
CA ASN A 216 7.00 5.29 3.00
C ASN A 216 6.76 3.92 2.31
N GLY A 217 7.29 3.62 1.12
CA GLY A 217 7.07 2.32 0.46
C GLY A 217 5.61 2.04 0.03
N LEU A 218 4.79 3.09 -0.14
CA LEU A 218 3.34 2.97 -0.34
C LEU A 218 2.92 2.57 -1.77
N GLY A 219 3.77 2.83 -2.78
CA GLY A 219 3.39 2.72 -4.20
C GLY A 219 2.87 1.35 -4.59
N SER A 220 3.69 0.30 -4.44
CA SER A 220 3.30 -1.07 -4.85
C SER A 220 2.09 -1.58 -4.06
N ASN A 221 2.04 -1.32 -2.76
CA ASN A 221 0.92 -1.69 -1.90
C ASN A 221 -0.39 -1.05 -2.38
N THR A 222 -0.34 0.23 -2.75
CA THR A 222 -1.50 0.97 -3.28
C THR A 222 -1.96 0.41 -4.62
N CYS A 223 -1.04 0.09 -5.53
CA CYS A 223 -1.39 -0.50 -6.83
C CYS A 223 -2.09 -1.86 -6.71
N ILE A 224 -1.65 -2.72 -5.77
CA ILE A 224 -2.31 -4.00 -5.49
C ILE A 224 -3.73 -3.76 -4.96
N GLN A 225 -3.91 -2.77 -4.08
CA GLN A 225 -5.23 -2.39 -3.56
C GLN A 225 -6.14 -1.81 -4.65
N ASP A 226 -5.62 -1.02 -5.59
CA ASP A 226 -6.38 -0.51 -6.74
C ASP A 226 -6.93 -1.67 -7.58
N ALA A 227 -6.08 -2.64 -7.89
CA ALA A 227 -6.50 -3.85 -8.60
C ALA A 227 -7.54 -4.65 -7.81
N TYR A 228 -7.37 -4.78 -6.50
CA TYR A 228 -8.32 -5.51 -5.64
C TYR A 228 -9.69 -4.83 -5.55
N ASN A 229 -9.72 -3.49 -5.48
CA ASN A 229 -10.95 -2.69 -5.50
C ASN A 229 -11.70 -2.83 -6.83
N LEU A 230 -10.98 -2.84 -7.96
CA LEU A 230 -11.59 -2.86 -9.29
C LEU A 230 -12.01 -4.27 -9.75
N ALA A 231 -11.23 -5.31 -9.43
CA ALA A 231 -11.41 -6.65 -9.99
C ALA A 231 -12.79 -7.26 -9.71
N TRP A 232 -13.28 -7.14 -8.47
CA TRP A 232 -14.60 -7.70 -8.13
C TRP A 232 -15.74 -6.93 -8.80
N LYS A 233 -15.61 -5.60 -8.95
CA LYS A 233 -16.60 -4.74 -9.61
C LYS A 233 -16.75 -5.12 -11.08
N ILE A 234 -15.62 -5.24 -11.80
CA ILE A 234 -15.61 -5.75 -13.19
C ILE A 234 -16.21 -7.16 -13.23
N GLY A 235 -15.83 -8.04 -12.30
CA GLY A 235 -16.35 -9.39 -12.22
C GLY A 235 -17.88 -9.45 -12.07
N TYR A 236 -18.46 -8.57 -11.26
CA TYR A 236 -19.90 -8.48 -11.04
C TYR A 236 -20.63 -7.92 -12.27
N VAL A 237 -20.11 -6.85 -12.88
CA VAL A 237 -20.69 -6.26 -14.10
C VAL A 237 -20.65 -7.27 -15.25
N ARG A 238 -19.53 -7.97 -15.45
CA ARG A 238 -19.38 -9.00 -16.49
C ARG A 238 -20.30 -10.20 -16.31
N LYS A 239 -20.68 -10.52 -15.08
CA LYS A 239 -21.66 -11.57 -14.76
C LYS A 239 -23.12 -11.09 -14.83
N GLY A 240 -23.36 -9.80 -15.13
CA GLY A 240 -24.70 -9.22 -15.11
C GLY A 240 -25.28 -9.05 -13.70
N LEU A 241 -24.46 -9.12 -12.67
CA LEU A 241 -24.87 -8.98 -11.26
C LEU A 241 -24.94 -7.52 -10.81
N ALA A 242 -24.23 -6.63 -11.51
CA ALA A 242 -24.22 -5.19 -11.25
C ALA A 242 -24.30 -4.39 -12.56
N SER A 243 -24.82 -3.17 -12.46
CA SER A 243 -24.80 -2.18 -13.53
C SER A 243 -23.37 -1.66 -13.76
N PRO A 244 -22.99 -1.28 -14.99
CA PRO A 244 -21.74 -0.58 -15.27
C PRO A 244 -21.49 0.64 -14.40
N SER A 245 -22.53 1.30 -13.89
CA SER A 245 -22.40 2.44 -12.97
C SER A 245 -21.58 2.10 -11.74
N LEU A 246 -21.60 0.84 -11.25
CA LEU A 246 -20.75 0.39 -10.14
C LEU A 246 -19.26 0.70 -10.38
N LEU A 247 -18.78 0.69 -11.63
CA LEU A 247 -17.37 0.97 -11.96
C LEU A 247 -16.98 2.43 -11.67
N GLU A 248 -17.93 3.37 -11.65
CA GLU A 248 -17.67 4.78 -11.29
C GLU A 248 -17.18 4.92 -9.84
N SER A 249 -17.56 3.97 -8.97
CA SER A 249 -17.07 3.94 -7.58
C SER A 249 -15.56 3.71 -7.50
N PHE A 250 -14.91 3.15 -8.53
CA PHE A 250 -13.46 2.97 -8.52
C PHE A 250 -12.73 4.32 -8.40
N SER A 251 -13.13 5.29 -9.22
CA SER A 251 -12.52 6.62 -9.19
C SER A 251 -12.85 7.34 -7.87
N ALA A 252 -14.12 7.33 -7.46
CA ALA A 252 -14.56 7.96 -6.22
C ALA A 252 -13.81 7.43 -4.98
N GLU A 253 -13.49 6.13 -4.96
CA GLU A 253 -12.82 5.49 -3.82
C GLU A 253 -11.29 5.58 -3.88
N ARG A 254 -10.68 5.46 -5.06
CA ARG A 254 -9.21 5.28 -5.19
C ARG A 254 -8.46 6.56 -5.54
N GLN A 255 -9.08 7.54 -6.20
CA GLN A 255 -8.44 8.84 -6.44
C GLN A 255 -8.06 9.58 -5.14
N PRO A 256 -8.92 9.64 -4.10
CA PRO A 256 -8.53 10.25 -2.82
C PRO A 256 -7.35 9.55 -2.15
N VAL A 257 -7.27 8.22 -2.25
CA VAL A 257 -6.16 7.42 -1.71
C VAL A 257 -4.86 7.74 -2.45
N GLY A 258 -4.87 7.75 -3.78
CA GLY A 258 -3.70 8.11 -4.58
C GLY A 258 -3.18 9.52 -4.26
N ARG A 259 -4.08 10.50 -4.14
CA ARG A 259 -3.73 11.87 -3.73
C ARG A 259 -3.12 11.93 -2.34
N ALA A 260 -3.67 11.19 -1.38
CA ALA A 260 -3.15 11.15 -0.01
C ALA A 260 -1.72 10.58 0.03
N VAL A 261 -1.45 9.51 -0.72
CA VAL A 261 -0.11 8.90 -0.84
C VAL A 261 0.89 9.90 -1.41
N VAL A 262 0.58 10.58 -2.53
CA VAL A 262 1.48 11.58 -3.13
C VAL A 262 1.77 12.73 -2.18
N ARG A 263 0.73 13.28 -1.54
CA ARG A 263 0.87 14.35 -0.55
C ARG A 263 1.78 13.93 0.60
N ARG A 264 1.62 12.70 1.09
CA ARG A 264 2.41 12.16 2.21
C ARG A 264 3.88 11.97 1.84
N THR A 265 4.15 11.39 0.67
CA THR A 265 5.50 11.20 0.16
C THR A 265 6.22 12.56 -0.02
N ASN A 266 5.51 13.58 -0.52
CA ASN A 266 6.06 14.93 -0.65
C ASN A 266 6.36 15.59 0.71
N LYS A 267 5.46 15.47 1.71
CA LYS A 267 5.70 15.95 3.08
C LYS A 267 6.96 15.29 3.68
N THR A 268 7.07 13.97 3.54
CA THR A 268 8.22 13.20 4.04
C THR A 268 9.52 13.61 3.35
N GLY A 269 9.48 13.88 2.04
CA GLY A 269 10.65 14.41 1.33
C GLY A 269 11.12 15.78 1.82
N GLY A 270 10.20 16.64 2.24
CA GLY A 270 10.55 17.91 2.90
C GLY A 270 11.30 17.72 4.21
N ILE A 271 10.92 16.72 5.01
CA ILE A 271 11.59 16.41 6.30
C ILE A 271 12.98 15.82 6.04
N HIS A 272 13.13 14.91 5.06
CA HIS A 272 14.44 14.41 4.64
C HIS A 272 15.37 15.53 4.15
N ALA A 273 14.84 16.52 3.41
CA ALA A 273 15.63 17.67 2.99
C ALA A 273 16.17 18.48 4.18
N GLN A 274 15.38 18.63 5.26
CA GLN A 274 15.83 19.26 6.50
C GLN A 274 16.94 18.44 7.18
N LEU A 275 16.79 17.11 7.24
CA LEU A 275 17.82 16.22 7.76
C LEU A 275 19.12 16.35 6.96
N PHE A 276 19.04 16.33 5.63
CA PHE A 276 20.21 16.42 4.76
C PHE A 276 20.91 17.78 4.88
N ALA A 277 20.13 18.87 5.03
CA ALA A 277 20.69 20.20 5.28
C ALA A 277 21.41 20.27 6.64
N LEU A 278 20.79 19.73 7.71
CA LEU A 278 21.41 19.67 9.04
C LEU A 278 22.73 18.89 9.02
N MET A 279 22.81 17.84 8.21
CA MET A 279 23.99 16.99 8.04
C MET A 279 25.03 17.56 7.05
N GLY A 280 24.81 18.77 6.52
CA GLY A 280 25.72 19.40 5.56
C GLY A 280 25.87 18.62 4.25
N VAL A 281 24.88 17.82 3.85
CA VAL A 281 24.92 17.00 2.62
C VAL A 281 25.17 17.86 1.39
N PHE A 282 24.55 19.04 1.36
CA PHE A 282 24.64 20.00 0.25
C PHE A 282 25.77 21.02 0.40
N GLU A 283 26.60 20.95 1.45
CA GLU A 283 27.76 21.84 1.64
C GLU A 283 28.93 21.38 0.73
N PRO A 284 29.36 22.19 -0.25
CA PRO A 284 30.45 21.82 -1.15
C PRO A 284 31.85 21.86 -0.50
N ASP A 285 32.05 22.69 0.54
CA ASP A 285 33.33 22.80 1.24
C ASP A 285 33.48 21.65 2.25
N LEU A 286 34.45 20.76 2.02
CA LEU A 286 34.67 19.58 2.88
C LEU A 286 35.05 19.95 4.32
N THR A 287 35.74 21.08 4.52
CA THR A 287 36.15 21.54 5.86
C THR A 287 34.92 22.01 6.63
N LYS A 288 34.04 22.77 5.97
CA LYS A 288 32.77 23.19 6.58
C LYS A 288 31.85 22.01 6.83
N LYS A 289 31.71 21.09 5.87
CA LYS A 289 30.92 19.87 6.01
C LYS A 289 31.38 19.01 7.18
N ARG A 290 32.70 18.81 7.32
CA ARG A 290 33.29 18.11 8.46
C ARG A 290 32.94 18.81 9.77
N LYS A 291 33.12 20.13 9.85
CA LYS A 291 32.77 20.93 11.03
C LYS A 291 31.28 20.82 11.40
N ILE A 292 30.38 20.78 10.42
CA ILE A 292 28.93 20.59 10.65
C ILE A 292 28.67 19.24 11.32
N LEU A 293 29.34 18.17 10.89
CA LEU A 293 29.15 16.84 11.47
C LEU A 293 29.82 16.69 12.83
N ASP A 294 31.03 17.22 12.98
CA ASP A 294 31.78 17.15 14.24
C ASP A 294 31.04 17.88 15.38
N ARG A 295 30.25 18.91 15.05
CA ARG A 295 29.38 19.62 16.00
C ARG A 295 28.42 18.69 16.75
N LEU A 296 28.03 17.56 16.18
CA LEU A 296 27.18 16.58 16.89
C LEU A 296 27.93 15.91 18.06
N ASP A 297 29.25 15.79 17.98
CA ASP A 297 30.12 15.18 18.99
C ASP A 297 30.72 16.21 19.98
N GLU A 298 30.55 17.51 19.72
CA GLU A 298 31.08 18.59 20.57
C GLU A 298 30.30 18.75 21.89
N ASP A 299 31.04 18.97 22.99
CA ASP A 299 30.50 19.33 24.31
C ASP A 299 30.38 20.86 24.43
N THR A 300 29.49 21.42 23.61
CA THR A 300 29.18 22.86 23.54
C THR A 300 27.66 23.07 23.54
N GLU A 301 27.22 24.29 23.81
CA GLU A 301 25.79 24.66 23.70
C GLU A 301 25.32 24.47 22.25
N GLU A 302 26.14 24.89 21.29
CA GLU A 302 25.93 24.68 19.87
C GLU A 302 25.80 23.20 19.50
N GLY A 303 26.61 22.32 20.10
CA GLY A 303 26.54 20.87 19.89
C GLY A 303 25.28 20.25 20.49
N ALA A 304 24.87 20.71 21.69
CA ALA A 304 23.62 20.29 22.31
C ALA A 304 22.39 20.68 21.46
N GLU A 305 22.36 21.90 20.93
CA GLU A 305 21.32 22.36 20.00
C GLU A 305 21.27 21.51 18.72
N ALA A 306 22.44 21.18 18.14
CA ALA A 306 22.52 20.37 16.93
C ALA A 306 21.99 18.94 17.18
N ARG A 307 22.35 18.32 18.31
CA ARG A 307 21.82 17.00 18.70
C ARG A 307 20.31 17.04 18.93
N ALA A 308 19.80 18.07 19.60
CA ALA A 308 18.36 18.23 19.83
C ALA A 308 17.58 18.43 18.51
N ALA A 309 18.12 19.22 17.59
CA ALA A 309 17.54 19.41 16.25
C ALA A 309 17.57 18.10 15.45
N PHE A 310 18.69 17.37 15.49
CA PHE A 310 18.82 16.07 14.82
C PHE A 310 17.79 15.07 15.36
N GLN A 311 17.68 14.94 16.69
CA GLN A 311 16.71 14.06 17.31
C GLN A 311 15.27 14.43 16.91
N ARG A 312 14.90 15.71 16.96
CA ARG A 312 13.55 16.16 16.55
C ARG A 312 13.23 15.81 15.11
N ILE A 313 14.16 16.01 14.18
CA ILE A 313 13.94 15.65 12.76
C ILE A 313 13.82 14.12 12.60
N ILE A 314 14.58 13.34 13.36
CA ILE A 314 14.43 11.88 13.37
C ILE A 314 13.05 11.48 13.89
N GLU A 315 12.55 12.11 14.96
CA GLU A 315 11.19 11.88 15.50
C GLU A 315 10.10 12.30 14.50
N ASP A 316 10.26 13.42 13.79
CA ASP A 316 9.32 13.85 12.75
C ASP A 316 9.20 12.83 11.60
N LEU A 317 10.27 12.08 11.33
CA LEU A 317 10.29 10.97 10.37
C LEU A 317 9.62 9.69 10.89
N ASP A 318 9.17 9.59 12.14
CA ASP A 318 8.49 8.39 12.63
C ASP A 318 7.16 8.15 11.94
N SER A 319 6.52 9.21 11.45
CA SER A 319 5.35 9.10 10.60
C SER A 319 5.63 8.47 9.22
N GLU A 320 6.90 8.41 8.79
CA GLU A 320 7.32 7.58 7.66
C GLU A 320 7.46 6.11 8.05
N ARG A 321 8.08 5.86 9.20
CA ARG A 321 8.49 4.52 9.63
C ARG A 321 7.35 3.72 10.24
N HIS A 322 6.39 4.42 10.82
CA HIS A 322 5.27 3.87 11.56
C HIS A 322 3.94 4.53 11.18
N GLY A 323 3.83 5.02 9.93
CA GLY A 323 2.64 5.65 9.37
C GLY A 323 1.50 4.65 9.11
N PHE A 324 1.09 3.91 10.15
CA PHE A 324 0.10 2.83 10.02
C PHE A 324 -1.27 3.36 9.62
N GLY A 325 -1.61 4.58 10.06
CA GLY A 325 -2.79 5.28 9.64
C GLY A 325 -2.79 5.56 8.13
N VAL A 326 -1.67 6.02 7.56
CA VAL A 326 -1.55 6.20 6.09
C VAL A 326 -1.78 4.89 5.34
N GLU A 327 -1.27 3.78 5.88
CA GLU A 327 -1.39 2.45 5.28
C GLU A 327 -2.82 1.89 5.32
N MET A 328 -3.62 2.25 6.33
CA MET A 328 -4.86 1.53 6.67
C MET A 328 -6.13 2.39 6.80
N ASN A 329 -6.04 3.71 7.00
CA ASN A 329 -7.17 4.63 7.16
C ASN A 329 -7.82 5.03 5.83
N GLN A 330 -8.03 4.07 4.92
CA GLN A 330 -8.87 4.34 3.76
C GLN A 330 -10.34 4.42 4.18
N VAL A 331 -10.98 5.53 3.81
CA VAL A 331 -12.43 5.73 3.98
C VAL A 331 -13.03 5.93 2.61
N TYR A 332 -13.93 5.03 2.22
CA TYR A 332 -14.59 5.04 0.93
C TYR A 332 -15.93 5.75 0.99
N GLU A 333 -16.14 6.67 0.06
CA GLU A 333 -17.40 7.37 -0.17
C GLU A 333 -17.78 7.20 -1.64
N SER A 334 -18.85 6.45 -1.89
CA SER A 334 -19.37 6.20 -3.23
C SER A 334 -20.77 5.59 -3.15
N GLN A 335 -21.43 5.41 -4.31
CA GLN A 335 -22.68 4.66 -4.38
C GLN A 335 -22.57 3.18 -3.93
N ALA A 336 -21.35 2.63 -3.88
CA ALA A 336 -21.08 1.28 -3.40
C ALA A 336 -20.95 1.19 -1.86
N ILE A 337 -21.20 2.30 -1.16
CA ILE A 337 -21.24 2.44 0.29
C ILE A 337 -22.58 3.05 0.69
N TRP A 338 -23.31 2.39 1.59
CA TRP A 338 -24.55 2.89 2.16
C TRP A 338 -24.28 3.43 3.57
N ALA A 339 -24.17 4.76 3.67
CA ALA A 339 -24.01 5.47 4.94
C ALA A 339 -25.30 6.17 5.41
N ASP A 340 -26.39 6.13 4.63
CA ASP A 340 -27.63 6.87 4.91
C ASP A 340 -28.33 6.49 6.23
N ASP A 341 -27.98 5.32 6.80
CA ASP A 341 -28.52 4.86 8.07
C ASP A 341 -27.70 5.33 9.28
N GLU A 342 -26.55 5.96 9.05
CA GLU A 342 -25.67 6.43 10.10
C GLU A 342 -26.14 7.80 10.62
N PRO A 343 -26.37 7.94 11.92
CA PRO A 343 -26.84 9.21 12.49
C PRO A 343 -25.73 10.26 12.63
N ASN A 344 -24.47 9.83 12.57
CA ASN A 344 -23.29 10.65 12.83
C ASN A 344 -22.33 10.54 11.63
N PRO A 345 -21.48 11.56 11.41
CA PRO A 345 -20.42 11.46 10.41
C PRO A 345 -19.41 10.33 10.72
N PRO A 346 -18.61 9.91 9.72
CA PRO A 346 -17.56 8.92 9.95
C PRO A 346 -16.62 9.36 11.08
N PRO A 347 -16.18 8.43 11.94
CA PRO A 347 -15.21 8.76 12.98
C PRO A 347 -13.90 9.22 12.34
N CYS A 348 -13.25 10.21 12.94
CA CYS A 348 -11.97 10.75 12.49
C CYS A 348 -11.11 11.18 13.67
N PHE A 349 -9.81 11.28 13.46
CA PHE A 349 -8.91 11.90 14.44
C PHE A 349 -9.08 13.41 14.43
N SER A 350 -8.97 14.04 15.59
CA SER A 350 -8.96 15.50 15.72
C SER A 350 -7.66 16.11 15.19
N ASN A 351 -6.54 15.40 15.33
CA ASN A 351 -5.23 15.80 14.82
C ASN A 351 -4.91 15.02 13.53
N PRO A 352 -4.64 15.69 12.39
CA PRO A 352 -4.23 15.02 11.16
C PRO A 352 -2.96 14.17 11.27
N ASP A 353 -2.00 14.56 12.12
CA ASP A 353 -0.77 13.78 12.29
C ASP A 353 -1.04 12.44 13.01
N ASP A 354 -2.02 12.39 13.90
CA ASP A 354 -2.46 11.14 14.53
C ASP A 354 -3.14 10.22 13.48
N ALA A 355 -3.84 10.81 12.50
CA ALA A 355 -4.47 10.05 11.42
C ALA A 355 -3.45 9.41 10.45
N ASP A 356 -2.25 9.98 10.35
CA ASP A 356 -1.15 9.38 9.59
C ASP A 356 -0.49 8.26 10.41
N LEU A 357 -0.32 8.45 11.72
CA LEU A 357 0.41 7.53 12.60
C LEU A 357 -0.41 6.33 13.03
N HIS A 358 -1.67 6.52 13.40
CA HIS A 358 -2.51 5.53 14.07
C HIS A 358 -3.65 5.05 13.18
N TYR A 359 -3.97 3.76 13.30
CA TYR A 359 -5.12 3.20 12.60
C TYR A 359 -6.42 3.41 13.40
N LEU A 360 -7.46 3.92 12.73
CA LEU A 360 -8.79 4.09 13.28
C LEU A 360 -9.67 2.89 12.91
N GLU A 361 -9.78 1.93 13.83
CA GLU A 361 -10.63 0.76 13.62
C GLU A 361 -12.11 1.15 13.76
N SER A 362 -12.91 0.87 12.73
CA SER A 362 -14.37 1.10 12.80
C SER A 362 -15.10 0.19 11.82
N THR A 363 -16.35 -0.13 12.15
CA THR A 363 -17.29 -0.78 11.22
C THR A 363 -18.16 0.24 10.48
N TYR A 364 -17.91 1.55 10.64
CA TYR A 364 -18.65 2.58 9.91
C TYR A 364 -18.57 2.31 8.39
N PRO A 365 -19.67 2.45 7.62
CA PRO A 365 -19.66 2.22 6.18
C PRO A 365 -18.57 3.02 5.46
N GLY A 366 -17.77 2.35 4.63
CA GLY A 366 -16.61 2.93 3.96
C GLY A 366 -15.28 2.59 4.63
N PHE A 367 -15.27 2.05 5.86
CA PHE A 367 -14.06 1.61 6.54
C PHE A 367 -13.70 0.16 6.18
N ARG A 368 -12.41 -0.16 6.29
CA ARG A 368 -11.94 -1.54 6.20
C ARG A 368 -12.51 -2.37 7.36
N LEU A 369 -12.94 -3.61 7.07
CA LEU A 369 -13.42 -4.55 8.08
C LEU A 369 -12.39 -4.71 9.21
N PRO A 370 -12.75 -4.45 10.48
CA PRO A 370 -11.84 -4.68 11.60
C PRO A 370 -11.47 -6.15 11.76
N HIS A 371 -10.20 -6.40 12.07
CA HIS A 371 -9.73 -7.74 12.43
C HIS A 371 -10.20 -8.12 13.84
N ALA A 372 -10.65 -9.36 13.98
CA ALA A 372 -10.76 -10.05 15.25
C ALA A 372 -10.46 -11.54 15.07
N TRP A 373 -9.81 -12.14 16.08
CA TRP A 373 -9.58 -13.57 16.13
C TRP A 373 -10.81 -14.30 16.67
N LEU A 374 -11.32 -15.23 15.88
CA LEU A 374 -12.50 -16.03 16.17
C LEU A 374 -12.13 -17.50 16.24
N ARG A 375 -12.94 -18.27 16.96
CA ARG A 375 -12.85 -19.74 16.98
C ARG A 375 -14.14 -20.32 16.42
N ALA A 376 -14.07 -21.28 15.50
CA ALA A 376 -15.27 -21.95 15.02
C ALA A 376 -16.04 -22.58 16.19
N ALA A 377 -17.37 -22.60 16.14
CA ALA A 377 -18.19 -23.03 17.27
C ALA A 377 -17.97 -24.49 17.67
N ASN A 378 -17.56 -25.35 16.72
CA ASN A 378 -17.21 -26.75 16.95
C ASN A 378 -15.71 -26.99 17.23
N ALA A 379 -14.88 -25.94 17.19
CA ALA A 379 -13.44 -26.06 17.39
C ALA A 379 -13.06 -26.13 18.88
N THR A 380 -11.99 -26.87 19.15
CA THR A 380 -11.36 -27.05 20.45
C THR A 380 -10.33 -25.93 20.73
N PRO A 381 -9.83 -25.81 21.98
CA PRO A 381 -8.77 -24.87 22.30
C PRO A 381 -7.48 -25.00 21.49
N ASN A 382 -7.22 -26.18 20.90
CA ASN A 382 -6.02 -26.50 20.14
C ASN A 382 -6.18 -26.24 18.63
N ASP A 383 -7.39 -25.99 18.16
CA ASP A 383 -7.64 -25.68 16.76
C ASP A 383 -7.26 -24.23 16.44
N PRO A 384 -6.76 -23.98 15.21
CA PRO A 384 -6.36 -22.64 14.79
C PRO A 384 -7.55 -21.68 14.82
N MET A 385 -7.26 -20.44 15.19
CA MET A 385 -8.23 -19.35 15.12
C MET A 385 -8.35 -18.84 13.69
N VAL A 386 -9.49 -18.20 13.40
CA VAL A 386 -9.83 -17.65 12.09
C VAL A 386 -10.06 -16.15 12.24
N SER A 387 -9.50 -15.36 11.33
CA SER A 387 -9.74 -13.91 11.30
C SER A 387 -11.11 -13.59 10.69
N THR A 388 -11.75 -12.51 11.13
CA THR A 388 -12.87 -11.90 10.39
C THR A 388 -12.54 -11.67 8.90
N HIS A 389 -11.28 -11.38 8.56
CA HIS A 389 -10.82 -11.21 7.18
C HIS A 389 -10.78 -12.52 6.38
N ASP A 390 -10.67 -13.67 7.03
CA ASP A 390 -10.70 -14.98 6.37
C ASP A 390 -12.13 -15.41 6.04
N LEU A 391 -13.11 -14.89 6.79
CA LEU A 391 -14.54 -15.14 6.57
C LEU A 391 -15.09 -14.29 5.43
N ALA A 392 -14.67 -13.02 5.36
CA ALA A 392 -15.06 -12.09 4.30
C ALA A 392 -14.15 -12.15 3.06
N GLY A 393 -14.65 -11.61 1.95
CA GLY A 393 -13.91 -11.52 0.69
C GLY A 393 -14.23 -12.66 -0.26
N LYS A 394 -13.20 -13.31 -0.83
CA LYS A 394 -13.37 -14.49 -1.73
C LYS A 394 -14.34 -14.23 -2.91
N GLY A 395 -14.42 -12.98 -3.36
CA GLY A 395 -15.25 -12.59 -4.50
C GLY A 395 -16.75 -12.48 -4.22
N HIS A 396 -17.19 -12.47 -2.95
CA HIS A 396 -18.60 -12.31 -2.58
C HIS A 396 -18.80 -11.33 -1.41
N PHE A 397 -20.03 -10.84 -1.26
CA PHE A 397 -20.44 -10.04 -0.11
C PHE A 397 -20.65 -10.95 1.11
N THR A 398 -20.45 -10.44 2.32
CA THR A 398 -20.59 -11.23 3.56
C THR A 398 -21.33 -10.43 4.61
N ILE A 399 -22.22 -11.05 5.38
CA ILE A 399 -22.86 -10.44 6.55
C ILE A 399 -22.28 -11.06 7.82
N PHE A 400 -21.87 -10.19 8.75
CA PHE A 400 -21.61 -10.56 10.13
C PHE A 400 -22.76 -10.11 11.02
N THR A 401 -23.24 -11.01 11.87
CA THR A 401 -24.29 -10.76 12.88
C THR A 401 -23.92 -11.44 14.20
N GLY A 402 -24.72 -11.26 15.24
CA GLY A 402 -24.54 -11.93 16.54
C GLY A 402 -25.61 -12.98 16.84
N ILE A 403 -25.72 -13.33 18.13
CA ILE A 403 -26.64 -14.34 18.61
C ILE A 403 -28.10 -13.88 18.38
N GLY A 404 -28.91 -14.76 17.79
CA GLY A 404 -30.31 -14.49 17.49
C GLY A 404 -30.56 -13.58 16.28
N GLY A 405 -29.52 -13.12 15.58
CA GLY A 405 -29.63 -12.42 14.29
C GLY A 405 -29.60 -13.35 13.07
N LYS A 406 -28.90 -14.48 13.17
CA LYS A 406 -28.55 -15.33 12.01
C LYS A 406 -29.74 -15.77 11.16
N ALA A 407 -30.76 -16.37 11.76
CA ALA A 407 -31.91 -16.88 11.02
C ALA A 407 -32.59 -15.78 10.17
N LYS A 408 -32.76 -14.59 10.75
CA LYS A 408 -33.36 -13.43 10.05
C LYS A 408 -32.49 -12.93 8.91
N TRP A 409 -31.18 -12.82 9.13
CA TRP A 409 -30.25 -12.33 8.12
C TRP A 409 -30.01 -13.36 7.00
N VAL A 410 -30.10 -14.66 7.29
CA VAL A 410 -30.09 -15.73 6.27
C VAL A 410 -31.34 -15.61 5.37
N GLU A 411 -32.51 -15.38 5.95
CA GLU A 411 -33.74 -15.15 5.18
C GLU A 411 -33.66 -13.88 4.32
N ALA A 412 -33.14 -12.78 4.87
CA ALA A 412 -32.90 -11.54 4.11
C ALA A 412 -31.89 -11.75 2.96
N ALA A 413 -30.80 -12.49 3.21
CA ALA A 413 -29.81 -12.83 2.18
C ALA A 413 -30.39 -13.75 1.09
N ASP A 414 -31.26 -14.70 1.45
CA ASP A 414 -31.98 -15.56 0.50
C ASP A 414 -32.88 -14.75 -0.44
N ARG A 415 -33.49 -13.68 0.07
CA ARG A 415 -34.27 -12.73 -0.73
C ARG A 415 -33.39 -11.97 -1.73
N VAL A 416 -32.24 -11.46 -1.30
CA VAL A 416 -31.25 -10.86 -2.22
C VAL A 416 -30.79 -11.84 -3.28
N ARG A 417 -30.55 -13.12 -2.93
CA ARG A 417 -30.21 -14.16 -3.90
C ARG A 417 -31.32 -14.34 -4.94
N LYS A 418 -32.59 -14.37 -4.52
CA LYS A 418 -33.74 -14.53 -5.41
C LYS A 418 -33.95 -13.34 -6.35
N GLU A 419 -33.81 -12.11 -5.84
CA GLU A 419 -34.13 -10.89 -6.59
C GLU A 419 -32.94 -10.33 -7.39
N LEU A 420 -31.74 -10.39 -6.83
CA LEU A 420 -30.53 -9.78 -7.39
C LEU A 420 -29.50 -10.81 -7.87
N LEU A 421 -29.72 -12.11 -7.64
CA LEU A 421 -28.82 -13.21 -8.02
C LEU A 421 -27.43 -13.13 -7.35
N VAL A 422 -27.35 -12.45 -6.20
CA VAL A 422 -26.11 -12.32 -5.42
C VAL A 422 -26.21 -13.16 -4.16
N GLU A 423 -25.24 -14.05 -3.97
CA GLU A 423 -25.10 -14.84 -2.75
C GLU A 423 -24.37 -14.03 -1.68
N ILE A 424 -24.89 -14.09 -0.45
CA ILE A 424 -24.34 -13.41 0.71
C ILE A 424 -24.27 -14.40 1.88
N PRO A 425 -23.10 -15.02 2.14
CA PRO A 425 -22.90 -15.81 3.34
C PRO A 425 -23.11 -14.97 4.60
N VAL A 426 -23.79 -15.56 5.58
CA VAL A 426 -24.12 -14.94 6.86
C VAL A 426 -23.42 -15.71 7.97
N TYR A 427 -22.59 -15.03 8.75
CA TYR A 427 -21.87 -15.62 9.88
C TYR A 427 -22.33 -14.99 11.20
N SER A 428 -22.71 -15.84 12.15
CA SER A 428 -23.02 -15.44 13.53
C SER A 428 -21.81 -15.56 14.43
N ILE A 429 -21.41 -14.44 15.04
CA ILE A 429 -20.31 -14.36 15.99
C ILE A 429 -20.88 -14.19 17.41
N GLY A 430 -20.56 -15.13 18.30
CA GLY A 430 -21.00 -15.16 19.69
C GLY A 430 -21.32 -16.56 20.22
N GLY A 431 -21.46 -17.57 19.34
CA GLY A 431 -21.66 -18.96 19.79
C GLY A 431 -22.18 -19.93 18.75
N GLU A 432 -22.87 -19.47 17.70
CA GLU A 432 -23.51 -20.37 16.72
C GLU A 432 -22.53 -20.84 15.63
N ASP A 433 -21.93 -19.92 14.85
CA ASP A 433 -20.92 -20.28 13.84
C ASP A 433 -19.50 -20.09 14.38
N TYR A 434 -19.28 -18.96 15.05
CA TYR A 434 -18.00 -18.56 15.60
C TYR A 434 -18.15 -18.00 17.01
N ARG A 435 -17.15 -18.24 17.84
CA ARG A 435 -16.99 -17.70 19.20
C ARG A 435 -15.96 -16.58 19.16
N ASP A 436 -16.32 -15.45 19.74
CA ASP A 436 -15.41 -14.32 19.97
C ASP A 436 -14.72 -14.50 21.33
N VAL A 437 -13.68 -15.35 21.33
CA VAL A 437 -13.07 -15.85 22.58
C VAL A 437 -12.41 -14.74 23.41
N PHE A 438 -11.95 -13.68 22.75
CA PHE A 438 -11.32 -12.52 23.39
C PHE A 438 -12.26 -11.33 23.57
N TYR A 439 -13.51 -11.44 23.10
CA TYR A 439 -14.49 -10.34 23.04
C TYR A 439 -14.02 -9.13 22.21
N ASP A 440 -13.04 -9.33 21.30
CA ASP A 440 -12.50 -8.27 20.46
C ASP A 440 -13.53 -7.82 19.44
N TRP A 441 -14.19 -8.76 18.76
CA TRP A 441 -15.24 -8.44 17.81
C TRP A 441 -16.40 -7.71 18.49
N SER A 442 -16.81 -8.15 19.68
CA SER A 442 -17.88 -7.52 20.44
C SER A 442 -17.57 -6.07 20.82
N ARG A 443 -16.29 -5.73 21.08
CA ARG A 443 -15.86 -4.34 21.33
C ARG A 443 -15.81 -3.50 20.06
N LYS A 444 -15.47 -4.11 18.92
CA LYS A 444 -15.24 -3.42 17.64
C LYS A 444 -16.48 -3.28 16.75
N LYS A 445 -17.46 -4.17 16.88
CA LYS A 445 -18.58 -4.28 15.92
C LYS A 445 -19.43 -3.01 15.81
N GLY A 446 -19.52 -2.21 16.87
CA GLY A 446 -20.23 -0.92 16.84
C GLY A 446 -21.73 -1.02 16.52
N ILE A 447 -22.33 -2.20 16.68
CA ILE A 447 -23.76 -2.48 16.47
C ILE A 447 -24.30 -3.37 17.60
N ASN A 448 -25.61 -3.38 17.77
CA ASN A 448 -26.27 -4.32 18.68
C ASN A 448 -26.11 -5.78 18.24
N GLU A 449 -26.35 -6.72 19.15
CA GLU A 449 -26.15 -8.16 18.94
C GLU A 449 -26.92 -8.73 17.74
N LYS A 450 -28.14 -8.26 17.48
CA LYS A 450 -28.99 -8.74 16.37
C LYS A 450 -28.81 -7.93 15.08
N GLY A 451 -27.94 -6.92 15.10
CA GLY A 451 -27.62 -6.12 13.93
C GLY A 451 -26.86 -6.90 12.86
N ALA A 452 -26.52 -6.21 11.77
CA ALA A 452 -25.70 -6.76 10.69
C ALA A 452 -24.64 -5.76 10.24
N ILE A 453 -23.50 -6.29 9.82
CA ILE A 453 -22.46 -5.59 9.08
C ILE A 453 -22.29 -6.30 7.74
N LEU A 454 -22.57 -5.61 6.65
CA LEU A 454 -22.39 -6.07 5.28
C LEU A 454 -21.00 -5.65 4.79
N VAL A 455 -20.22 -6.63 4.34
CA VAL A 455 -18.84 -6.46 3.89
C VAL A 455 -18.72 -6.84 2.42
N ARG A 456 -17.99 -6.03 1.66
CA ARG A 456 -17.71 -6.22 0.23
C ARG A 456 -16.69 -7.32 -0.04
N PRO A 457 -16.58 -7.79 -1.30
CA PRO A 457 -15.53 -8.70 -1.73
C PRO A 457 -14.09 -8.20 -1.49
N ASP A 458 -13.88 -6.88 -1.40
CA ASP A 458 -12.60 -6.24 -1.11
C ASP A 458 -12.40 -5.90 0.38
N ARG A 459 -13.26 -6.44 1.26
CA ARG A 459 -13.20 -6.33 2.73
C ARG A 459 -13.46 -4.93 3.29
N PHE A 460 -14.13 -4.07 2.54
CA PHE A 460 -14.69 -2.82 3.07
C PHE A 460 -16.12 -3.02 3.55
N VAL A 461 -16.48 -2.38 4.66
CA VAL A 461 -17.86 -2.36 5.14
C VAL A 461 -18.68 -1.50 4.18
N ALA A 462 -19.68 -2.10 3.54
CA ALA A 462 -20.60 -1.37 2.67
C ALA A 462 -21.80 -0.82 3.42
N TRP A 463 -22.21 -1.47 4.50
CA TRP A 463 -23.41 -1.09 5.26
C TRP A 463 -23.39 -1.73 6.65
N ARG A 464 -24.03 -1.12 7.63
CA ARG A 464 -24.35 -1.74 8.92
C ARG A 464 -25.70 -1.27 9.46
N CYS A 465 -26.28 -2.03 10.38
CA CYS A 465 -27.45 -1.62 11.14
C CYS A 465 -27.53 -2.30 12.51
N ASP A 466 -28.29 -1.70 13.42
CA ASP A 466 -28.47 -2.16 14.80
C ASP A 466 -29.50 -3.28 14.99
N GLY A 467 -30.21 -3.71 13.94
CA GLY A 467 -31.25 -4.74 14.06
C GLY A 467 -32.44 -4.28 14.91
N GLY A 468 -33.40 -3.60 14.28
CA GLY A 468 -34.61 -3.07 14.94
C GLY A 468 -35.59 -4.15 15.42
N LYS A 469 -36.67 -3.73 16.11
CA LYS A 469 -37.78 -4.60 16.58
C LYS A 469 -38.67 -5.17 15.45
N GLN A 470 -38.27 -5.00 14.20
CA GLN A 470 -39.09 -5.22 13.02
C GLN A 470 -39.15 -6.71 12.61
N GLY A 471 -40.16 -7.07 11.81
CA GLY A 471 -40.35 -8.43 11.28
C GLY A 471 -39.31 -8.79 10.21
N ALA A 472 -39.13 -10.08 9.90
CA ALA A 472 -38.11 -10.55 8.95
C ALA A 472 -38.28 -9.98 7.53
N GLU A 473 -39.52 -9.71 7.09
CA GLU A 473 -39.80 -9.10 5.79
C GLU A 473 -39.13 -7.73 5.63
N GLU A 474 -39.13 -6.90 6.68
CA GLU A 474 -38.50 -5.57 6.69
C GLU A 474 -36.96 -5.64 6.59
N TYR A 475 -36.35 -6.70 7.13
CA TYR A 475 -34.90 -6.93 7.00
C TYR A 475 -34.54 -7.28 5.55
N GLY A 476 -35.35 -8.13 4.91
CA GLY A 476 -35.21 -8.49 3.51
C GLY A 476 -35.38 -7.27 2.58
N ASP A 477 -36.46 -6.50 2.76
CA ASP A 477 -36.71 -5.28 1.97
C ASP A 477 -35.55 -4.29 2.09
N LYS A 478 -35.09 -4.06 3.32
CA LYS A 478 -33.98 -3.14 3.57
C LYS A 478 -32.69 -3.61 2.92
N LEU A 479 -32.33 -4.89 3.08
CA LEU A 479 -31.10 -5.44 2.50
C LEU A 479 -31.16 -5.43 0.96
N VAL A 480 -32.30 -5.77 0.36
CA VAL A 480 -32.50 -5.64 -1.10
C VAL A 480 -32.30 -4.20 -1.53
N LYS A 481 -32.92 -3.23 -0.85
CA LYS A 481 -32.74 -1.80 -1.18
C LYS A 481 -31.27 -1.36 -1.13
N VAL A 482 -30.55 -1.75 -0.08
CA VAL A 482 -29.11 -1.47 0.09
C VAL A 482 -28.31 -2.09 -1.05
N MET A 483 -28.53 -3.38 -1.33
CA MET A 483 -27.81 -4.09 -2.38
C MET A 483 -28.13 -3.57 -3.78
N SER A 484 -29.39 -3.21 -4.07
CA SER A 484 -29.78 -2.59 -5.35
C SER A 484 -29.05 -1.28 -5.58
N ARG A 485 -28.96 -0.41 -4.56
CA ARG A 485 -28.18 0.84 -4.62
C ARG A 485 -26.70 0.56 -4.91
N ILE A 486 -26.08 -0.35 -4.16
CA ILE A 486 -24.65 -0.71 -4.31
C ILE A 486 -24.39 -1.27 -5.71
N LEU A 487 -25.26 -2.14 -6.21
CA LEU A 487 -25.12 -2.80 -7.51
C LEU A 487 -25.61 -1.94 -8.68
N GLY A 488 -26.19 -0.77 -8.42
CA GLY A 488 -26.75 0.13 -9.42
C GLY A 488 -27.97 -0.44 -10.16
N ARG A 489 -28.80 -1.23 -9.46
CA ARG A 489 -29.97 -1.94 -10.01
C ARG A 489 -31.30 -1.44 -9.50
#